data_AF-A0A2V5VH73-F1
#
_entry.id   AF-A0A2V5VH73-F1
#
_cell.length_a   1.000
_cell.length_b   1.000
_cell.length_c   1.000
_cell.angle_alpha   90.00
_cell.angle_beta   90.00
_cell.angle_gamma   90.00
#
_symmetry.space_group_name_H-M   'P 1'
#
loop_
_entity.id
_entity.type
_entity.pdbx_description
1 polymer ?
#
loop_
_entity_poly.entity_id
_entity_poly.type
_entity_poly.pdbx_seq_one_letter_code
_entity_poly.pdbx_strand_id
1 'polypeptide(L)' 'LVSKSSEIAFLNEWLEEVKAKRPLSKLEIMQREMETAITKELYERAAELRDAIKLLKAKDR' A
#
# COMPACT_ATOMS: atom_id res chain seq x y z
N LEU A 1 16.90 8.51 -32.78
CA LEU A 1 17.11 8.38 -31.33
C LEU A 1 15.86 8.67 -30.48
N VAL A 2 14.64 8.62 -31.04
CA VAL A 2 13.40 9.02 -30.33
C VAL A 2 12.51 7.85 -29.88
N SER A 3 12.67 6.61 -30.40
CA SER A 3 11.76 5.50 -30.03
C SER A 3 11.96 4.94 -28.62
N LYS A 4 13.14 5.15 -28.00
CA LYS A 4 13.38 4.72 -26.60
C LYS A 4 12.56 5.49 -25.56
N SER A 5 11.95 6.62 -25.91
CA SER A 5 11.21 7.44 -24.94
C SER A 5 9.75 6.99 -24.78
N SER A 6 9.08 6.65 -25.88
CA SER A 6 7.67 6.26 -25.89
C SER A 6 7.43 4.88 -25.27
N GLU A 7 8.30 3.91 -25.57
CA GLU A 7 8.21 2.55 -25.02
C GLU A 7 8.49 2.54 -23.52
N ILE A 8 9.47 3.32 -23.06
CA ILE A 8 9.77 3.46 -21.62
C ILE A 8 8.64 4.21 -20.90
N ALA A 9 8.08 5.27 -21.48
CA ALA A 9 6.93 5.97 -20.91
C ALA A 9 5.72 5.04 -20.76
N PHE A 10 5.43 4.24 -21.79
CA PHE A 10 4.38 3.22 -21.75
C PHE A 10 4.63 2.16 -20.67
N LEU A 11 5.86 1.64 -20.55
CA LEU A 11 6.19 0.67 -19.51
C LEU A 11 6.06 1.26 -18.10
N ASN A 12 6.37 2.55 -17.91
CA ASN A 12 6.18 3.22 -16.63
C ASN A 12 4.69 3.40 -16.31
N GLU A 13 3.89 3.88 -17.27
CA GLU A 13 2.44 4.00 -17.12
C GLU A 13 1.80 2.65 -16.80
N TRP A 14 2.20 1.61 -17.54
CA TRP A 14 1.71 0.26 -17.32
C TRP A 14 2.16 -0.31 -15.96
N LEU A 15 3.40 -0.04 -15.53
CA LEU A 15 3.88 -0.42 -14.21
C LEU A 15 3.06 0.25 -13.10
N GLU A 16 2.74 1.53 -13.25
CA GLU A 16 1.89 2.24 -12.29
C GLU A 16 0.46 1.69 -12.29
N GLU A 17 -0.11 1.37 -13.45
CA GLU A 17 -1.39 0.69 -13.53
C GLU A 17 -1.39 -0.69 -12.86
N VAL A 18 -0.36 -1.50 -13.11
CA VAL A 18 -0.23 -2.83 -12.51
C VAL A 18 -0.05 -2.70 -10.99
N LYS A 19 0.74 -1.73 -10.52
CA LYS A 19 0.88 -1.43 -9.09
C LYS A 19 -0.43 -0.97 -8.46
N ALA A 20 -1.25 -0.21 -9.19
CA ALA A 20 -2.56 0.23 -8.71
C ALA A 20 -3.59 -0.91 -8.67
N LYS A 21 -3.50 -1.86 -9.62
CA LYS A 21 -4.42 -3.00 -9.77
C LYS A 21 -4.00 -4.24 -8.98
N ARG A 22 -2.76 -4.32 -8.50
CA ARG A 22 -2.31 -5.50 -7.73
C ARG A 22 -3.10 -5.61 -6.42
N PRO A 23 -3.55 -6.81 -6.04
CA PRO A 23 -4.19 -7.01 -4.75
C PRO A 23 -3.26 -6.58 -3.62
N LEU A 24 -3.76 -5.74 -2.71
CA LEU A 24 -3.04 -5.41 -1.50
C LEU A 24 -3.04 -6.63 -0.57
N SER A 25 -1.90 -6.92 0.02
CA SER A 25 -1.80 -7.89 1.11
C SER A 25 -2.63 -7.41 2.31
N LYS A 26 -3.02 -8.36 3.17
CA LYS A 26 -3.73 -8.04 4.42
C LYS A 26 -2.98 -7.00 5.26
N LEU A 27 -1.64 -7.08 5.28
CA LEU A 27 -0.78 -6.12 5.98
C LEU A 27 -0.87 -4.71 5.38
N GLU A 28 -0.77 -4.59 4.05
CA GLU A 28 -0.87 -3.31 3.33
C GLU A 28 -2.25 -2.67 3.53
N ILE A 29 -3.32 -3.47 3.52
CA ILE A 29 -4.69 -2.99 3.80
C ILE A 29 -4.76 -2.39 5.21
N MET A 30 -4.29 -3.12 6.22
CA MET A 30 -4.32 -2.66 7.61
C MET A 30 -3.49 -1.40 7.83
N GLN A 31 -2.36 -1.26 7.15
CA GLN A 31 -1.52 -0.05 7.21
C GLN A 31 -2.22 1.16 6.59
N ARG A 32 -2.83 1.00 5.41
CA ARG A 32 -3.58 2.07 4.76
C ARG A 32 -4.81 2.51 5.58
N GLU A 33 -5.49 1.56 6.23
CA GLU A 33 -6.60 1.86 7.13
C GLU A 33 -6.12 2.62 8.37
N MET A 34 -4.95 2.25 8.92
CA MET A 34 -4.35 2.91 10.08
C MET A 34 -4.00 4.36 9.76
N GLU A 35 -3.38 4.61 8.60
CA GLU A 35 -3.08 5.98 8.12
C GLU A 35 -4.36 6.79 7.94
N THR A 36 -5.40 6.19 7.35
CA THR A 36 -6.71 6.84 7.19
C THR A 36 -7.33 7.18 8.55
N ALA A 37 -7.21 6.31 9.54
CA ALA A 37 -7.69 6.55 10.90
C ALA A 37 -6.92 7.71 11.56
N ILE A 38 -5.60 7.80 11.36
CA ILE A 38 -4.78 8.93 11.84
C ILE A 38 -5.25 10.24 11.21
N THR A 39 -5.43 10.28 9.88
CA THR A 39 -5.90 11.50 9.18
C THR A 39 -7.30 11.93 9.62
N LYS A 40 -8.14 10.99 10.03
CA LYS A 40 -9.49 11.25 10.55
C LYS A 40 -9.54 11.45 12.07
N GLU A 41 -8.38 11.52 12.73
CA GLU A 41 -8.26 11.66 14.19
C GLU A 41 -8.94 10.53 14.99
N LEU A 42 -9.15 9.38 14.35
CA LEU A 42 -9.68 8.16 14.97
C LEU A 42 -8.54 7.38 15.64
N TYR A 43 -7.95 7.97 16.68
CA TYR A 43 -6.72 7.45 17.31
C TYR A 43 -6.90 6.09 17.98
N GLU A 44 -8.07 5.80 18.54
CA GLU A 44 -8.39 4.48 19.08
C GLU A 44 -8.30 3.41 18.00
N ARG A 45 -8.94 3.65 16.85
CA ARG A 45 -8.88 2.75 15.69
C ARG A 45 -7.46 2.60 15.16
N ALA A 46 -6.69 3.68 15.11
CA ALA A 46 -5.29 3.63 14.70
C ALA A 46 -4.44 2.77 15.66
N ALA A 47 -4.69 2.86 16.97
CA ALA A 47 -4.00 2.05 17.98
C ALA A 47 -4.34 0.56 17.86
N GLU A 48 -5.61 0.21 17.66
CA GLU A 48 -6.04 -1.17 17.40
C GLU A 48 -5.35 -1.76 16.16
N LEU A 49 -5.31 -1.00 15.06
CA LEU A 49 -4.69 -1.43 13.82
C LEU A 49 -3.18 -1.61 13.97
N ARG A 50 -2.50 -0.70 14.69
CA ARG A 50 -1.08 -0.83 15.04
C ARG A 50 -0.80 -2.15 15.77
N ASP A 51 -1.61 -2.47 16.77
CA ASP A 51 -1.40 -3.67 17.59
C ASP A 51 -1.70 -4.94 16.79
N ALA A 52 -2.75 -4.94 15.97
CA ALA A 52 -3.07 -6.04 15.07
C ALA A 52 -1.98 -6.26 14.00
N ILE A 53 -1.39 -5.20 13.45
CA ILE A 53 -0.24 -5.27 12.53
C ILE A 53 0.97 -5.91 13.21
N LYS A 54 1.25 -5.53 14.46
CA LYS A 54 2.37 -6.08 15.24
C LYS A 54 2.20 -7.58 15.45
N LEU A 55 0.98 -8.04 15.77
CA LEU A 55 0.66 -9.46 15.92
C LEU A 55 0.81 -10.21 14.59
N LEU A 56 0.34 -9.64 13.49
CA LEU A 56 0.46 -10.25 12.15
C LEU A 56 1.93 -10.46 11.78
N LYS A 57 2.77 -9.44 11.93
CA LYS A 57 4.22 -9.53 11.67
C LYS A 57 4.94 -10.53 12.58
N ALA A 58 4.47 -10.70 13.81
CA ALA A 58 5.04 -11.69 14.73
C ALA A 58 4.65 -13.12 14.36
N LYS A 59 3.48 -13.32 13.74
CA LYS A 59 3.01 -14.62 13.25
C LYS A 59 3.72 -15.06 11.96
N ASP A 60 4.10 -14.10 11.11
CA ASP A 60 4.82 -14.37 9.86
C ASP A 60 6.34 -14.54 10.04
N ARG A 61 6.84 -14.51 11.29
CA ARG A 61 8.22 -14.83 11.67
C ARG A 61 8.36 -16.28 12.09
#